data_AF-A0A967P0A6-F1
#
_entry.id   AF-A0A967P0A6-F1
#
_cell.length_a   1.000
_cell.length_b   1.000
_cell.length_c   1.000
_cell.angle_alpha   90.00
_cell.angle_beta   90.00
_cell.angle_gamma   90.00
#
_symmetry.space_group_name_H-M   'P 1'
#
loop_
_entity.id
_entity.type
_entity.pdbx_description
1 polymer ?
#
loop_
_entity_poly.entity_id
_entity_poly.type
_entity_poly.pdbx_seq_one_letter_code
_entity_poly.pdbx_strand_id
1 'polypeptide(L)' 'LILVTGATGTGKSTTLAAMIDWLNRNRKYNIITLEDPIEYVHQSRQSLMVQRAVGTH' A
#
# COMPACT_ATOMS: atom_id res chain seq x y z
N LEU A 1 -2.12 -5.25 13.93
CA LEU A 1 -0.83 -4.58 13.63
C LEU A 1 0.08 -5.59 12.96
N ILE A 2 0.61 -5.27 11.77
CA ILE A 2 1.60 -6.10 11.06
C ILE A 2 2.82 -5.22 10.85
N LEU A 3 4.01 -5.73 11.15
CA LEU A 3 5.28 -5.04 10.95
C LEU A 3 6.09 -5.79 9.90
N VAL A 4 6.48 -5.10 8.84
CA VAL A 4 7.37 -5.62 7.81
C VAL A 4 8.72 -4.92 7.98
N THR A 5 9.73 -5.66 8.44
CA THR A 5 11.06 -5.12 8.77
C THR A 5 12.15 -5.75 7.89
N GLY A 6 13.32 -5.12 7.84
CA GLY A 6 14.42 -5.51 6.96
C GLY A 6 15.23 -4.31 6.46
N ALA A 7 16.45 -4.54 6.00
CA ALA A 7 17.32 -3.49 5.47
C ALA A 7 16.75 -2.83 4.19
N THR A 8 17.32 -1.71 3.77
CA THR A 8 16.95 -1.07 2.49
C THR A 8 17.21 -2.04 1.33
N GLY A 9 16.31 -2.08 0.34
CA GLY A 9 16.43 -2.95 -0.83
C GLY A 9 16.02 -4.42 -0.63
N THR A 10 15.57 -4.83 0.56
CA THR A 10 15.16 -6.23 0.82
C THR A 10 13.71 -6.55 0.44
N GLY A 11 13.05 -5.71 -0.36
CA GLY A 11 11.72 -5.99 -0.92
C GLY A 11 10.51 -5.73 0.01
N LYS A 12 10.69 -5.03 1.13
CA LYS A 12 9.60 -4.75 2.10
C LYS A 12 8.38 -4.10 1.46
N SER A 13 8.59 -3.01 0.71
CA SER A 13 7.51 -2.30 0.02
C SER A 13 6.82 -3.20 -1.01
N THR A 14 7.60 -4.01 -1.73
CA THR A 14 7.06 -4.98 -2.70
C THR A 14 6.17 -6.01 -2.02
N THR A 15 6.57 -6.53 -0.85
CA THR A 15 5.74 -7.45 -0.05
C THR A 15 4.46 -6.77 0.42
N LEU A 16 4.54 -5.54 0.95
CA LEU A 16 3.36 -4.78 1.36
C LEU A 16 2.43 -4.47 0.19
N ALA A 17 2.95 -4.06 -0.96
CA ALA A 17 2.19 -3.81 -2.18
C ALA A 17 1.44 -5.08 -2.64
N ALA A 18 2.10 -6.24 -2.62
CA ALA A 18 1.45 -7.52 -2.94
C ALA A 18 0.34 -7.88 -1.94
N MET A 19 0.55 -7.65 -0.64
CA MET A 19 -0.47 -7.86 0.38
C MET A 19 -1.69 -6.95 0.18
N ILE A 20 -1.46 -5.66 -0.07
CA ILE A 20 -2.51 -4.67 -0.33
C ILE A 20 -3.27 -5.03 -1.61
N ASP A 21 -2.59 -5.41 -2.69
CA ASP A 21 -3.22 -5.82 -3.94
C ASP A 21 -4.12 -7.05 -3.75
N TRP A 22 -3.66 -8.04 -2.98
CA TRP A 22 -4.48 -9.20 -2.64
C TRP A 22 -5.73 -8.81 -1.86
N LEU A 23 -5.62 -7.95 -0.84
CA LEU A 23 -6.77 -7.46 -0.09
C LEU A 23 -7.76 -6.72 -0.99
N ASN A 24 -7.25 -5.83 -1.84
CA ASN A 24 -8.06 -5.04 -2.77
C ASN A 24 -8.79 -5.90 -3.82
N ARG A 25 -8.25 -7.06 -4.20
CA ARG A 25 -8.92 -8.00 -5.12
C ARG A 25 -9.92 -8.92 -4.43
N ASN A 26 -9.73 -9.24 -3.15
CA ASN A 26 -10.44 -10.34 -2.49
C ASN A 26 -11.40 -9.89 -1.39
N ARG A 27 -11.35 -8.62 -0.99
CA ARG A 27 -12.11 -8.09 0.14
C ARG A 27 -12.64 -6.69 -0.17
N LYS A 28 -13.73 -6.32 0.50
CA LYS A 28 -14.36 -5.00 0.40
C LYS A 28 -13.97 -4.15 1.61
N TYR A 29 -12.93 -3.35 1.46
CA TYR A 29 -12.41 -2.45 2.49
C TYR A 29 -12.27 -1.03 1.97
N ASN A 30 -12.11 -0.09 2.91
CA ASN A 30 -11.58 1.25 2.64
C ASN A 30 -10.10 1.24 3.05
N ILE A 31 -9.20 1.20 2.06
CA ILE A 31 -7.76 1.10 2.29
C ILE A 31 -7.15 2.48 2.05
N ILE A 32 -6.44 2.99 3.06
CA ILE A 32 -5.78 4.29 3.03
C ILE A 32 -4.28 4.07 3.23
N THR A 33 -3.44 4.59 2.33
CA THR A 33 -1.98 4.60 2.49
C THR A 33 -1.44 6.03 2.61
N LEU A 34 -0.40 6.18 3.43
CA LEU A 34 0.36 7.41 3.60
C LEU A 34 1.83 7.05 3.34
N GLU A 35 2.42 7.62 2.30
CA GLU A 35 3.75 7.26 1.79
C GLU A 35 4.57 8.51 1.44
N ASP A 36 5.90 8.42 1.39
CA ASP A 36 6.79 9.52 1.04
C ASP A 36 7.97 9.04 0.16
N PRO A 37 7.87 9.16 -1.18
CA PRO A 37 6.67 9.38 -1.99
C PRO A 37 5.86 8.07 -2.16
N ILE A 38 4.72 8.14 -2.87
CA ILE A 38 3.98 6.93 -3.27
C ILE A 38 4.86 6.07 -4.19
N GLU A 39 5.10 4.82 -3.79
CA GLU A 39 6.01 3.92 -4.52
C GLU A 39 5.27 3.01 -5.51
N TYR A 40 4.06 2.56 -5.14
CA TYR A 40 3.19 1.72 -5.97
C TYR A 40 1.78 2.30 -6.05
N VAL A 41 1.21 2.43 -7.25
CA VAL A 41 -0.16 2.92 -7.45
C VAL A 41 -1.15 1.76 -7.49
N HIS A 42 -2.12 1.76 -6.59
CA HIS A 42 -3.19 0.77 -6.48
C HIS A 42 -4.53 1.37 -6.90
N GLN A 43 -5.07 0.89 -8.02
CA GLN A 43 -6.43 1.26 -8.45
C GLN A 43 -7.48 0.57 -7.58
N SER A 44 -8.59 1.27 -7.29
CA SER A 44 -9.74 0.69 -6.60
C SER A 44 -10.30 -0.52 -7.37
N ARG A 45 -10.55 -1.63 -6.67
CA ARG A 45 -11.20 -2.84 -7.21
C ARG A 45 -12.37 -3.25 -6.33
N GLN A 46 -12.22 -4.31 -5.53
CA GLN A 46 -13.23 -4.64 -4.51
C GLN A 46 -13.14 -3.69 -3.31
N SER A 47 -11.95 -3.12 -3.08
CA SER A 47 -11.72 -2.10 -2.06
C SER A 47 -11.60 -0.70 -2.68
N LEU A 48 -12.01 0.31 -1.92
CA LEU A 48 -11.72 1.71 -2.20
C LEU A 48 -10.27 2.00 -1.80
N MET A 49 -9.47 2.47 -2.75
CA MET A 49 -8.08 2.86 -2.52
C MET A 49 -7.94 4.38 -2.45
N VAL A 50 -7.34 4.88 -1.37
CA VAL A 50 -6.92 6.28 -1.23
C VAL A 50 -5.45 6.31 -0.85
N GLN A 51 -4.61 6.90 -1.70
CA GLN A 51 -3.17 7.00 -1.46
C GLN A 51 -2.79 8.47 -1.36
N ARG A 52 -2.01 8.82 -0.33
CA ARG A 52 -1.51 10.19 -0.16
C ARG A 52 0.01 10.17 -0.01
N ALA A 53 0.65 11.07 -0.75
CA ALA A 53 2.04 11.41 -0.53
C ALA A 53 2.15 12.40 0.64
N VAL A 54 3.16 12.24 1.48
CA VAL A 54 3.52 13.25 2.49
C VAL A 54 4.16 14.44 1.79
N GLY A 55 3.87 15.66 2.23
CA GLY A 55 4.58 16.87 1.79
C GLY A 55 4.18 17.48 0.45
N THR A 56 3.31 16.86 -0.35
CA THR A 56 2.75 17.49 -1.55
C THR A 56 1.56 18.38 -1.18
N HIS A 57 1.83 19.68 -0.98
CA HIS A 57 0.85 20.75 -0.86
C HIS A 57 1.02 21.74 -2.00
#